data_AF-E8ZIC1-F1
#
_entry.id   AF-E8ZIC1-F1
#
_cell.length_a   1.000
_cell.length_b   1.000
_cell.length_c   1.000
_cell.angle_alpha   90.00
_cell.angle_beta   90.00
_cell.angle_gamma   90.00
#
_symmetry.space_group_name_H-M   'P 1'
#
loop_
_entity.id
_entity.type
_entity.pdbx_description
1 polymer ?
#
loop_
_entity_poly.entity_id
_entity_poly.type
_entity_poly.pdbx_seq_one_letter_code
_entity_poly.pdbx_strand_id
1 'polypeptide(L)'
;MDKLTLAYVATGAAAAGGAGVGGYIYSTRGTTTPKEQKKKSISEVLRESGKTVLSTDAEGSNAQVTEWNQRKEAYANALENELIAEIGESGQETPIAKSNSVDVEKMKKWCRKYLESEFSSTGDVIYKKVLKWCTKEAA
;
A
#
# COMPACT_ATOMS: atom_id res chain seq x y z
N MET A 1 -8.94 29.83 -59.91
CA MET A 1 -9.23 30.03 -58.48
C MET A 1 -7.89 29.98 -57.76
N ASP A 2 -7.19 31.11 -57.74
CA ASP A 2 -7.01 32.00 -56.57
C ASP A 2 -5.77 31.56 -55.77
N LYS A 3 -4.60 32.14 -56.05
CA LYS A 3 -4.05 33.43 -55.57
C LYS A 3 -3.26 33.26 -54.26
N LEU A 4 -1.98 33.66 -54.33
CA LEU A 4 -1.07 33.87 -53.21
C LEU A 4 -1.71 34.69 -52.08
N THR A 5 -1.37 34.34 -50.84
CA THR A 5 -1.12 35.38 -49.82
C THR A 5 0.01 34.95 -48.88
N LEU A 6 1.22 35.39 -49.23
CA LEU A 6 2.34 35.62 -48.33
C LEU A 6 2.10 36.99 -47.66
N ALA A 7 1.98 37.06 -46.33
CA ALA A 7 1.99 38.31 -45.57
C ALA A 7 2.61 38.05 -44.19
N TYR A 8 3.92 38.30 -44.03
CA TYR A 8 4.53 39.51 -43.47
C TYR A 8 4.21 39.72 -41.98
N VAL A 9 5.21 39.46 -41.11
CA VAL A 9 5.35 40.22 -39.86
C VAL A 9 6.82 40.59 -39.64
N ALA A 10 7.05 41.89 -39.85
CA ALA A 10 8.08 42.78 -39.34
C ALA A 10 9.37 42.21 -38.76
N THR A 11 10.45 42.53 -39.47
CA THR A 11 11.80 42.83 -38.95
C THR A 11 11.74 43.68 -37.67
N GLY A 12 12.12 43.09 -36.54
CA GLY A 12 12.62 43.81 -35.38
C GLY A 12 14.14 43.78 -35.40
N ALA A 13 14.77 44.90 -35.73
CA ALA A 13 16.20 45.07 -35.53
C ALA A 13 16.48 45.26 -34.03
N ALA A 14 17.25 44.34 -33.43
CA ALA A 14 17.93 44.60 -32.17
C ALA A 14 19.41 44.24 -32.33
N ALA A 15 20.24 45.19 -31.91
CA ALA A 15 21.62 45.37 -32.29
C ALA A 15 22.53 44.18 -31.97
N ALA A 16 23.55 44.03 -32.82
CA ALA A 16 24.68 43.14 -32.61
C ALA A 16 25.40 43.42 -31.28
N GLY A 17 25.70 42.36 -30.53
CA GLY A 17 26.58 42.42 -29.38
C GLY A 17 26.70 41.08 -28.65
N GLY A 18 27.77 40.33 -28.95
CA GLY A 18 28.28 39.26 -28.09
C GLY A 18 28.02 37.83 -28.58
N ALA A 19 29.07 37.20 -29.10
CA ALA A 19 29.12 35.76 -29.33
C ALA A 19 28.99 34.99 -28.01
N GLY A 20 28.06 34.05 -27.94
CA GLY A 20 27.90 33.10 -26.84
C GLY A 20 27.29 31.81 -27.38
N VAL A 21 28.07 30.74 -27.35
CA VAL A 21 27.80 29.43 -27.93
C VAL A 21 26.70 28.70 -27.14
N GLY A 22 25.73 28.10 -27.84
CA GLY A 22 25.13 26.83 -27.44
C GLY A 22 23.71 26.85 -26.87
N GLY A 23 22.78 26.27 -27.63
CA GLY A 23 21.67 25.47 -27.11
C GLY A 23 20.37 26.20 -26.76
N TYR A 24 19.42 26.21 -27.69
CA TYR A 24 18.00 26.33 -27.35
C TYR A 24 17.59 25.09 -26.54
N ILE A 25 17.43 25.22 -25.23
CA ILE A 25 16.60 24.29 -24.46
C ILE A 25 15.20 24.87 -24.46
N TYR A 26 14.35 24.30 -25.32
CA TYR A 26 12.91 24.43 -25.25
C TYR A 26 12.47 23.77 -23.94
N SER A 27 12.23 24.58 -22.90
CA SER A 27 11.75 24.08 -21.60
C SER A 27 10.27 23.71 -21.68
N THR A 28 9.94 22.66 -22.44
CA THR A 28 8.72 21.88 -22.24
C THR A 28 9.07 20.65 -21.43
N ARG A 29 9.25 20.81 -20.13
CA ARG A 29 9.06 19.71 -19.19
C ARG A 29 8.26 20.26 -18.03
N GLY A 30 6.96 20.00 -18.10
CA GLY A 30 6.08 20.13 -16.95
C GLY A 30 6.76 19.49 -15.75
N THR A 31 6.79 20.23 -14.66
CA THR A 31 7.11 19.74 -13.34
C THR A 31 6.11 18.65 -12.98
N THR A 32 6.33 17.44 -13.51
CA THR A 32 6.02 16.25 -12.76
C THR A 32 7.09 16.20 -11.68
N THR A 33 6.83 16.90 -10.58
CA THR A 33 7.21 16.34 -9.29
C THR A 33 6.87 14.85 -9.38
N PRO A 34 7.80 13.93 -9.07
CA PRO A 34 7.38 12.58 -8.76
C PRO A 34 6.32 12.77 -7.69
N LYS A 35 5.05 12.57 -8.03
CA LYS A 35 4.03 12.43 -7.00
C LYS A 35 4.58 11.28 -6.19
N GLU A 36 5.11 11.59 -5.01
CA GLU A 36 5.32 10.61 -3.96
C GLU A 36 3.96 9.95 -3.82
N GLN A 37 3.76 8.83 -4.52
CA GLN A 37 2.56 8.06 -4.41
C GLN A 37 2.63 7.54 -2.99
N LYS A 38 1.94 8.22 -2.09
CA LYS A 38 1.79 7.83 -0.70
C LYS A 38 1.41 6.36 -0.75
N LYS A 39 2.34 5.48 -0.35
CA LYS A 39 2.14 4.04 -0.49
C LYS A 39 0.91 3.69 0.33
N LYS A 40 -0.05 3.02 -0.31
CA LYS A 40 -1.29 2.61 0.35
C LYS A 40 -0.96 1.64 1.48
N SER A 41 -1.70 1.69 2.58
CA SER A 41 -1.60 0.66 3.61
C SER A 41 -2.21 -0.65 3.12
N ILE A 42 -1.83 -1.77 3.73
CA ILE A 42 -2.44 -3.07 3.44
C ILE A 42 -3.96 -3.02 3.70
N SER A 43 -4.40 -2.36 4.76
CA SER A 43 -5.83 -2.19 5.07
C SER A 43 -6.60 -1.41 3.99
N GLU A 44 -5.99 -0.37 3.41
CA GLU A 44 -6.59 0.39 2.30
C GLU A 44 -6.76 -0.49 1.07
N VAL A 45 -5.71 -1.22 0.66
CA VAL A 45 -5.76 -2.13 -0.49
C VAL A 45 -6.78 -3.25 -0.29
N LEU A 46 -6.87 -3.81 0.91
CA LEU A 46 -7.87 -4.84 1.23
C LEU A 46 -9.29 -4.29 1.07
N ARG A 47 -9.58 -3.12 1.63
CA ARG A 47 -10.91 -2.49 1.50
C ARG A 47 -11.27 -2.16 0.06
N GLU A 48 -10.31 -1.64 -0.72
CA GLU A 48 -10.50 -1.37 -2.15
C GLU A 48 -10.78 -2.65 -2.96
N SER A 49 -10.20 -3.78 -2.55
CA SER A 49 -10.48 -5.10 -3.14
C SER A 49 -11.80 -5.75 -2.66
N GLY A 50 -12.62 -5.01 -1.90
CA GLY A 50 -13.88 -5.48 -1.35
C GLY A 50 -13.73 -6.36 -0.11
N LYS A 51 -12.53 -6.42 0.50
CA LYS A 51 -12.28 -7.27 1.66
C LYS A 51 -12.73 -6.61 2.97
N THR A 52 -13.35 -7.41 3.83
CA THR A 52 -13.74 -6.97 5.17
C THR A 52 -12.63 -7.27 6.18
N VAL A 53 -11.95 -6.24 6.68
CA VAL A 53 -10.92 -6.34 7.73
C VAL A 53 -11.58 -6.59 9.08
N LEU A 54 -11.09 -7.59 9.82
CA LEU A 54 -11.57 -7.91 11.17
C LEU A 54 -11.17 -6.81 12.14
N SER A 55 -12.05 -6.50 13.09
CA SER A 55 -11.75 -5.52 14.13
C SER A 55 -10.65 -6.05 15.06
N THR A 56 -9.59 -5.26 15.22
CA THR A 56 -8.45 -5.56 16.09
C THR A 56 -8.53 -4.89 17.46
N ASP A 57 -9.58 -4.11 17.73
CA ASP A 57 -9.77 -3.36 18.98
C ASP A 57 -10.09 -4.26 20.17
N ALA A 58 -9.40 -4.00 21.29
CA ALA A 58 -9.54 -4.75 22.54
C ALA A 58 -10.96 -4.66 23.12
N GLU A 59 -11.67 -3.58 22.82
CA GLU A 59 -13.06 -3.32 23.25
C GLU A 59 -14.08 -3.46 22.12
N GLY A 60 -13.64 -3.86 20.92
CA GLY A 60 -14.45 -3.83 19.71
C GLY A 60 -15.43 -4.98 19.59
N SER A 61 -16.56 -4.89 20.30
CA SER A 61 -17.81 -5.65 20.14
C SER A 61 -17.68 -7.19 20.06
N ASN A 62 -18.47 -7.87 20.90
CA ASN A 62 -18.78 -9.30 20.77
C ASN A 62 -19.28 -9.75 19.37
N ALA A 63 -19.50 -8.80 18.45
CA ALA A 63 -19.95 -8.99 17.08
C ALA A 63 -18.98 -9.74 16.16
N GLN A 64 -17.68 -9.83 16.47
CA GLN A 64 -16.69 -10.57 15.66
C GLN A 64 -15.98 -11.70 16.41
N VAL A 65 -16.50 -12.08 17.58
CA VAL A 65 -15.94 -13.19 18.39
C VAL A 65 -16.01 -14.51 17.61
N THR A 66 -17.08 -14.72 16.84
CA THR A 66 -17.26 -15.92 15.99
C THR A 66 -16.16 -16.00 14.93
N GLU A 67 -15.90 -14.92 14.21
CA GLU A 67 -14.86 -14.86 13.18
C GLU A 67 -13.48 -15.12 13.81
N TRP A 68 -13.15 -14.48 14.93
CA TRP A 68 -11.87 -14.71 15.60
C TRP A 68 -11.73 -16.14 16.14
N ASN A 69 -12.81 -16.76 16.63
CA ASN A 69 -12.80 -18.18 17.02
C ASN A 69 -12.57 -19.10 15.83
N GLN A 70 -13.24 -18.85 14.70
CA GLN A 70 -12.98 -19.59 13.45
C GLN A 70 -11.53 -19.43 12.99
N ARG A 71 -10.94 -18.24 13.11
CA ARG A 71 -9.52 -18.01 12.79
C ARG A 71 -8.60 -18.81 13.69
N LYS A 72 -8.91 -18.88 14.98
CA LYS A 72 -8.16 -19.68 15.95
C LYS A 72 -8.22 -21.18 15.63
N GLU A 73 -9.40 -21.71 15.26
CA GLU A 73 -9.54 -23.11 14.82
C GLU A 73 -8.76 -23.38 13.52
N ALA A 74 -8.84 -22.47 12.55
CA ALA A 74 -8.07 -22.56 11.32
C ALA A 74 -6.55 -22.46 11.57
N TYR A 75 -6.13 -21.63 12.53
CA TYR A 75 -4.73 -21.43 12.89
C TYR A 75 -4.07 -22.69 13.46
N ALA A 76 -4.83 -23.51 14.19
CA ALA A 76 -4.34 -24.80 14.68
C ALA A 76 -3.93 -25.78 13.56
N ASN A 77 -4.54 -25.62 12.38
CA ASN A 77 -4.30 -26.44 11.19
C ASN A 77 -3.48 -25.71 10.12
N ALA A 78 -2.94 -24.52 10.43
CA ALA A 78 -2.15 -23.73 9.50
C ALA A 78 -0.82 -24.41 9.14
N LEU A 79 -0.33 -24.14 7.92
CA LEU A 79 1.01 -24.52 7.53
C LEU A 79 2.05 -23.62 8.23
N GLU A 80 3.28 -24.12 8.42
CA GLU A 80 4.32 -23.38 9.15
C GLU A 80 4.66 -22.03 8.49
N ASN A 81 4.62 -21.96 7.17
CA ASN A 81 4.87 -20.73 6.40
C ASN A 81 3.74 -19.70 6.53
N GLU A 82 2.58 -20.09 7.06
CA GLU A 82 1.41 -19.22 7.26
C GLU A 82 1.32 -18.68 8.68
N LEU A 83 2.15 -19.19 9.61
CA LEU A 83 2.15 -18.74 11.00
C LEU A 83 2.52 -17.26 11.10
N ILE A 84 1.85 -16.60 12.04
CA ILE A 84 2.11 -15.20 12.38
C ILE A 84 2.96 -15.14 13.65
N ALA A 85 3.50 -13.96 13.93
CA ALA A 85 4.34 -13.74 15.10
C ALA A 85 3.60 -12.99 16.19
N GLU A 86 3.89 -13.33 17.44
CA GLU A 86 3.60 -12.47 18.57
C GLU A 86 4.58 -11.30 18.54
N ILE A 87 4.05 -10.10 18.74
CA ILE A 87 4.86 -8.88 18.83
C ILE A 87 5.11 -8.59 20.31
N GLY A 88 6.33 -8.82 20.77
CA GLY A 88 6.77 -8.47 22.12
C GLY A 88 6.84 -6.96 22.36
N GLU A 89 7.05 -6.54 23.60
CA GLU A 89 7.06 -5.12 23.99
C GLU A 89 8.14 -4.31 23.26
N SER A 90 9.29 -4.93 22.99
CA SER A 90 10.40 -4.31 22.24
C SER A 90 10.25 -4.41 20.71
N GLY A 91 9.10 -4.87 20.21
CA GLY A 91 8.85 -5.09 18.79
C GLY A 91 9.45 -6.38 18.22
N GLN A 92 10.06 -7.22 19.07
CA GLN A 92 10.54 -8.55 18.71
C GLN A 92 9.39 -9.44 18.24
N GLU A 93 9.63 -10.23 17.21
CA GLU A 93 8.62 -11.12 16.61
C GLU A 93 8.97 -12.58 16.87
N THR A 94 8.12 -13.26 17.62
CA THR A 94 8.27 -14.69 17.95
C THR A 94 7.12 -15.47 17.32
N PRO A 95 7.39 -16.56 16.57
CA PRO A 95 6.32 -17.35 15.96
C PRO A 95 5.28 -17.82 16.99
N ILE A 96 4.00 -17.59 16.71
CA ILE A 96 2.93 -18.14 17.54
C ILE A 96 2.76 -19.61 17.17
N ALA A 97 2.99 -20.50 18.12
CA ALA A 97 2.80 -21.93 17.92
C ALA A 97 1.35 -22.25 17.52
N LYS A 98 1.19 -23.15 16.54
CA LYS A 98 -0.13 -23.67 16.15
C LYS A 98 -0.78 -24.38 17.33
N SER A 99 -1.98 -23.94 17.73
CA SER A 99 -2.71 -24.54 18.83
C SER A 99 -4.18 -24.11 18.79
N ASN A 100 -5.07 -25.01 19.22
CA ASN A 100 -6.47 -24.68 19.50
C ASN A 100 -6.64 -23.74 20.69
N SER A 101 -5.56 -23.41 21.39
CA SER A 101 -5.52 -22.47 22.51
C SER A 101 -4.77 -21.19 22.16
N VAL A 102 -4.61 -20.88 20.87
CA VAL A 102 -3.98 -19.62 20.45
C VAL A 102 -4.69 -18.43 21.10
N ASP A 103 -3.88 -17.46 21.52
CA ASP A 103 -4.39 -16.23 22.10
C ASP A 103 -4.80 -15.28 20.98
N VAL A 104 -6.11 -15.03 20.89
CA VAL A 104 -6.71 -14.16 19.89
C VAL A 104 -6.17 -12.73 20.01
N GLU A 105 -5.82 -12.27 21.21
CA GLU A 105 -5.28 -10.92 21.42
C GLU A 105 -3.91 -10.79 20.76
N LYS A 106 -3.10 -11.86 20.76
CA LYS A 106 -1.81 -11.88 20.04
C LYS A 106 -2.03 -11.80 18.52
N MET A 107 -3.04 -12.51 18.00
CA MET A 107 -3.40 -12.44 16.58
C MET A 107 -3.89 -11.03 16.20
N LYS A 108 -4.77 -10.43 17.00
CA LYS A 108 -5.27 -9.05 16.80
C LYS A 108 -4.13 -8.04 16.83
N LYS A 109 -3.19 -8.17 17.79
CA LYS A 109 -2.02 -7.31 17.90
C LYS A 109 -1.16 -7.38 16.64
N TRP A 110 -0.92 -8.60 16.12
CA TRP A 110 -0.22 -8.80 14.85
C TRP A 110 -0.95 -8.16 13.68
N CYS A 111 -2.25 -8.40 13.56
CA CYS A 111 -3.08 -7.81 12.52
C CYS A 111 -3.03 -6.28 12.55
N ARG A 112 -3.13 -5.65 13.72
CA ARG A 112 -3.08 -4.19 13.86
C ARG A 112 -1.80 -3.60 13.27
N LYS A 113 -0.64 -4.13 13.67
CA LYS A 113 0.67 -3.68 13.18
C LYS A 113 0.77 -3.75 11.65
N TYR A 114 0.32 -4.86 11.07
CA TYR A 114 0.53 -5.13 9.65
C TYR A 114 -0.56 -4.60 8.73
N LEU A 115 -1.78 -4.36 9.23
CA LEU A 115 -2.83 -3.65 8.50
C LEU A 115 -2.45 -2.19 8.21
N GLU A 116 -1.68 -1.57 9.09
CA GLU A 116 -1.16 -0.21 8.95
C GLU A 116 0.14 -0.14 8.15
N SER A 117 0.76 -1.29 7.86
CA SER A 117 2.01 -1.35 7.11
C SER A 117 1.81 -1.02 5.62
N GLU A 118 2.87 -0.52 4.98
CA GLU A 118 2.87 -0.20 3.56
C GLU A 118 2.63 -1.44 2.70
N PHE A 119 1.67 -1.36 1.79
CA PHE A 119 1.45 -2.39 0.79
C PHE A 119 2.60 -2.39 -0.20
N SER A 120 3.25 -3.54 -0.36
CA SER A 120 4.32 -3.73 -1.34
C SER A 120 3.82 -4.42 -2.60
N SER A 121 3.19 -5.59 -2.48
CA SER A 121 2.60 -6.33 -3.60
C SER A 121 1.65 -7.42 -3.08
N THR A 122 0.82 -7.99 -3.97
CA THR A 122 -0.02 -9.15 -3.64
C THR A 122 0.78 -10.45 -3.43
N GLY A 123 2.03 -10.47 -3.92
CA GLY A 123 2.96 -11.59 -3.72
C GLY A 123 3.61 -11.62 -2.34
N ASP A 124 3.57 -10.49 -1.63
CA ASP A 124 4.20 -10.29 -0.34
C ASP A 124 3.66 -11.24 0.74
N VAL A 125 4.58 -11.79 1.55
CA VAL A 125 4.25 -12.80 2.56
C VAL A 125 3.40 -12.19 3.68
N ILE A 126 3.67 -10.96 4.07
CA ILE A 126 2.90 -10.25 5.09
C ILE A 126 1.50 -9.97 4.54
N TYR A 127 1.37 -9.45 3.32
CA TYR A 127 0.08 -9.21 2.69
C TYR A 127 -0.77 -10.49 2.64
N LYS A 128 -0.21 -11.62 2.21
CA LYS A 128 -0.92 -12.91 2.18
C LYS A 128 -1.37 -13.36 3.57
N LYS A 129 -0.53 -13.18 4.59
CA LYS A 129 -0.87 -13.50 5.98
C LYS A 129 -1.95 -12.56 6.53
N VAL A 130 -1.89 -11.26 6.24
CA VAL A 130 -2.93 -10.30 6.64
C VAL A 130 -4.25 -10.63 5.95
N LEU A 131 -4.22 -10.94 4.66
CA LEU A 131 -5.38 -11.39 3.91
C LEU A 131 -6.00 -12.64 4.55
N LYS A 132 -5.18 -13.63 4.95
CA LYS A 132 -5.63 -14.89 5.56
C LYS A 132 -6.13 -14.74 7.00
N TRP A 133 -5.45 -13.98 7.84
CA TRP A 133 -5.71 -13.99 9.28
C TRP A 133 -6.52 -12.79 9.77
N CYS A 134 -6.49 -11.68 9.03
CA CYS A 134 -7.06 -10.40 9.47
C CYS A 134 -8.30 -9.99 8.66
N THR A 135 -8.84 -10.86 7.80
CA THR A 135 -10.06 -10.58 7.04
C THR A 135 -11.16 -11.62 7.30
N LYS A 136 -12.41 -11.22 7.07
CA LYS A 136 -13.58 -12.10 7.23
C LYS A 136 -13.67 -13.19 6.16
N GLU A 137 -13.18 -12.90 4.95
CA GLU A 137 -13.33 -13.78 3.78
C GLU A 137 -12.19 -14.76 3.59
N ALA A 138 -11.24 -14.86 4.52
CA ALA A 138 -10.28 -15.94 4.46
C ALA A 138 -11.04 -17.26 4.63
N ALA A 139 -11.17 -17.97 3.50
CA ALA A 139 -11.65 -19.32 3.40
C ALA A 139 -10.55 -20.29 3.85
#